data_AF-A0AA34TRE8-F1
#
_entry.id   AF-A0AA34TRE8-F1
#
_cell.length_a   1.000
_cell.length_b   1.000
_cell.length_c   1.000
_cell.angle_alpha   90.00
_cell.angle_beta   90.00
_cell.angle_gamma   90.00
#
_symmetry.space_group_name_H-M   'P 1'
#
loop_
_entity.id
_entity.type
_entity.pdbx_description
1 polymer ?
#
loop_
_entity_poly.entity_id
_entity_poly.type
_entity_poly.pdbx_seq_one_letter_code
_entity_poly.pdbx_strand_id
1 'polypeptide(L)'
;MNQFYKTYRNRGSQQQGFTLIELIIVILLIAIVSAYAASRLSGRDSFSAFAAQEQVVSVIRQVQVNRMQSNVDLGAVVGESNFILAIVGNCVGSEVSCTARSQARSDWVMLNGVTLTAASNTTPAITLSLVNFDLLGNPITGETPAGVEVNIATGVAITITSNVNTCRVGINAQGYVEAGVCS
;
A
#
# COMPACT_ATOMS: atom_id res chain seq x y z
N MET A 1 -72.22 -47.35 -5.92
CA MET A 1 -70.78 -47.02 -5.92
C MET A 1 -70.64 -45.54 -5.62
N ASN A 2 -70.21 -45.18 -4.40
CA ASN A 2 -70.10 -43.80 -3.94
C ASN A 2 -68.74 -43.22 -4.37
N GLN A 3 -68.73 -42.20 -5.24
CA GLN A 3 -67.52 -41.43 -5.52
C GLN A 3 -67.45 -40.23 -4.59
N PHE A 4 -66.52 -40.29 -3.63
CA PHE A 4 -66.08 -39.15 -2.85
C PHE A 4 -65.22 -38.22 -3.73
N TYR A 5 -65.66 -37.00 -3.99
CA TYR A 5 -64.85 -35.95 -4.59
C TYR A 5 -64.03 -35.25 -3.51
N LYS A 6 -62.69 -35.36 -3.57
CA LYS A 6 -61.76 -34.56 -2.76
C LYS A 6 -61.67 -33.15 -3.35
N THR A 7 -62.13 -32.15 -2.60
CA THR A 7 -61.94 -30.74 -2.94
C THR A 7 -60.51 -30.33 -2.55
N TYR A 8 -59.64 -30.11 -3.53
CA TYR A 8 -58.32 -29.52 -3.30
C TYR A 8 -58.47 -28.02 -3.02
N ARG A 9 -58.34 -27.63 -1.74
CA ARG A 9 -58.31 -26.23 -1.33
C ARG A 9 -56.95 -25.63 -1.67
N ASN A 10 -56.89 -24.89 -2.78
CA ASN A 10 -55.71 -24.15 -3.20
C ASN A 10 -55.45 -23.01 -2.20
N ARG A 11 -54.44 -23.13 -1.34
CA ARG A 11 -53.97 -22.02 -0.49
C ARG A 11 -53.15 -21.10 -1.37
N GLY A 12 -53.80 -20.09 -1.97
CA GLY A 12 -53.11 -18.97 -2.57
C GLY A 12 -52.14 -18.37 -1.55
N SER A 13 -50.86 -18.26 -1.91
CA SER A 13 -49.87 -17.53 -1.15
C SER A 13 -50.35 -16.09 -0.99
N GLN A 14 -50.70 -15.69 0.24
CA GLN A 14 -51.00 -14.29 0.51
C GLN A 14 -49.70 -13.52 0.34
N GLN A 15 -49.60 -12.75 -0.75
CA GLN A 15 -48.57 -11.74 -0.87
C GLN A 15 -48.85 -10.67 0.20
N GLN A 16 -48.11 -10.74 1.30
CA GLN A 16 -48.11 -9.70 2.32
C GLN A 16 -47.44 -8.47 1.70
N GLY A 17 -48.26 -7.50 1.30
CA GLY A 17 -47.78 -6.21 0.82
C GLY A 17 -47.23 -5.37 1.97
N PHE A 18 -46.21 -4.57 1.67
CA PHE A 18 -45.67 -3.57 2.59
C PHE A 18 -46.67 -2.41 2.73
N THR A 19 -46.86 -1.88 3.94
CA THR A 19 -47.72 -0.71 4.13
C THR A 19 -47.04 0.56 3.60
N LEU A 20 -47.83 1.57 3.21
CA LEU A 20 -47.30 2.85 2.74
C LEU A 20 -46.42 3.52 3.80
N ILE A 21 -46.81 3.42 5.07
CA ILE A 21 -46.05 4.02 6.18
C ILE A 21 -44.71 3.29 6.42
N GLU A 22 -44.68 1.96 6.33
CA GLU A 22 -43.42 1.22 6.44
C GLU A 22 -42.45 1.61 5.32
N LEU A 23 -42.93 1.80 4.09
CA LEU A 23 -42.08 2.24 2.99
C LEU A 23 -41.47 3.62 3.25
N ILE A 24 -42.26 4.57 3.77
CA ILE A 24 -41.77 5.91 4.12
C ILE A 24 -40.68 5.84 5.20
N ILE A 25 -40.87 5.01 6.22
CA ILE A 25 -39.89 4.82 7.28
C ILE A 25 -38.60 4.22 6.71
N VAL A 26 -38.70 3.21 5.83
CA VAL A 26 -37.52 2.58 5.21
C VAL A 26 -36.72 3.57 4.39
N ILE A 27 -37.35 4.39 3.53
CA ILE A 27 -36.61 5.40 2.75
C ILE A 27 -35.97 6.47 3.64
N LEU A 28 -36.62 6.86 4.73
CA LEU A 28 -36.06 7.81 5.71
C LEU A 28 -34.83 7.24 6.40
N LEU A 29 -34.90 5.99 6.85
CA LEU A 29 -33.79 5.31 7.50
C LEU A 29 -32.62 5.13 6.54
N ILE A 30 -32.88 4.73 5.29
CA ILE A 30 -31.85 4.64 4.25
C ILE A 30 -31.23 6.02 4.00
N ALA A 31 -32.02 7.09 3.88
CA ALA A 31 -31.49 8.44 3.65
C ALA A 31 -30.53 8.89 4.77
N ILE A 32 -30.91 8.67 6.03
CA ILE A 32 -30.06 9.02 7.18
C ILE A 32 -28.77 8.19 7.14
N VAL A 33 -28.87 6.86 7.04
CA VAL A 33 -27.70 5.97 7.02
C VAL A 33 -26.79 6.28 5.82
N SER A 34 -27.36 6.54 4.65
CA SER A 34 -26.62 6.91 3.44
C SER A 34 -25.88 8.23 3.59
N ALA A 35 -26.45 9.25 4.23
CA ALA A 35 -25.76 10.52 4.46
C ALA A 35 -24.51 10.35 5.35
N TYR A 36 -24.62 9.54 6.42
CA TYR A 36 -23.48 9.20 7.28
C TYR A 36 -22.46 8.31 6.56
N ALA A 37 -22.93 7.31 5.81
CA ALA A 37 -22.06 6.39 5.07
C ALA A 37 -21.28 7.12 3.96
N ALA A 38 -21.93 8.00 3.20
CA ALA A 38 -21.31 8.80 2.14
C ALA A 38 -20.20 9.70 2.69
N SER A 39 -20.47 10.40 3.79
CA SER A 39 -19.48 11.26 4.46
C SER A 39 -18.24 10.47 4.92
N ARG A 40 -18.42 9.22 5.34
CA ARG A 40 -17.33 8.33 5.77
C ARG A 40 -16.58 7.69 4.59
N LEU A 41 -17.24 7.46 3.45
CA LEU A 41 -16.59 6.98 2.23
C LEU A 41 -15.70 8.06 1.60
N SER A 42 -16.16 9.31 1.54
CA SER A 42 -15.41 10.41 0.90
C SER A 42 -14.13 10.83 1.63
N GLY A 43 -13.92 10.42 2.88
CA GLY A 43 -12.76 10.80 3.69
C GLY A 43 -11.56 9.84 3.68
N ARG A 44 -11.63 8.72 2.94
CA ARG A 44 -10.59 7.67 2.97
C ARG A 44 -9.62 7.70 1.78
N ASP A 45 -10.07 8.13 0.61
CA ASP A 45 -9.23 8.17 -0.59
C ASP A 45 -8.27 9.38 -0.64
N SER A 46 -8.56 10.42 0.16
CA SER A 46 -7.76 11.64 0.29
C SER A 46 -6.75 11.60 1.45
N PHE A 47 -6.73 10.52 2.24
CA PHE A 47 -5.85 10.36 3.39
C PHE A 47 -4.73 9.36 3.09
N SER A 48 -3.47 9.75 2.88
CA SER A 48 -2.88 11.02 2.45
C SER A 48 -1.50 10.60 1.94
N ALA A 49 -1.05 11.12 0.80
CA ALA A 49 0.34 10.90 0.37
C ALA A 49 1.33 11.28 1.50
N PHE A 50 0.92 12.19 2.39
CA PHE A 50 1.58 12.55 3.63
C PHE A 50 1.66 11.43 4.68
N ALA A 51 0.55 10.78 5.05
CA ALA A 51 0.62 9.63 5.98
C ALA A 51 1.38 8.45 5.37
N ALA A 52 1.30 8.28 4.04
CA ALA A 52 2.11 7.32 3.30
C ALA A 52 3.60 7.67 3.38
N GLN A 53 3.98 8.94 3.28
CA GLN A 53 5.35 9.42 3.42
C GLN A 53 5.96 9.03 4.76
N GLU A 54 5.27 9.25 5.88
CA GLU A 54 5.75 8.86 7.20
C GLU A 54 5.95 7.34 7.34
N GLN A 55 5.04 6.55 6.77
CA GLN A 55 5.16 5.09 6.75
C GLN A 55 6.37 4.65 5.90
N VAL A 56 6.56 5.24 4.72
CA VAL A 56 7.71 4.98 3.85
C VAL A 56 9.01 5.30 4.57
N VAL A 57 9.11 6.46 5.22
CA VAL A 57 10.30 6.87 6.00
C VAL A 57 10.61 5.86 7.10
N SER A 58 9.60 5.43 7.87
CA SER A 58 9.78 4.44 8.94
C SER A 58 10.27 3.09 8.40
N VAL A 59 9.69 2.61 7.30
CA VAL A 59 10.04 1.32 6.71
C VAL A 59 11.45 1.33 6.13
N ILE A 60 11.83 2.40 5.41
CA ILE A 60 13.20 2.55 4.88
C ILE A 60 14.21 2.49 6.03
N ARG A 61 13.97 3.25 7.11
CA ARG A 61 14.84 3.24 8.30
C ARG A 61 14.91 1.85 8.93
N GLN A 62 13.81 1.10 8.97
CA GLN A 62 13.81 -0.27 9.48
C GLN A 62 14.71 -1.19 8.62
N VAL A 63 14.62 -1.11 7.29
CA VAL A 63 15.48 -1.89 6.38
C VAL A 63 16.95 -1.49 6.55
N GLN A 64 17.25 -0.20 6.65
CA GLN A 64 18.61 0.30 6.92
C GLN A 64 19.16 -0.22 8.24
N VAL A 65 18.38 -0.18 9.32
CA VAL A 65 18.81 -0.71 10.63
C VAL A 65 19.04 -2.21 10.57
N ASN A 66 18.16 -2.97 9.90
CA ASN A 66 18.37 -4.40 9.69
C ASN A 66 19.70 -4.66 8.95
N ARG A 67 20.04 -3.84 7.95
CA ARG A 67 21.31 -3.93 7.23
C ARG A 67 22.52 -3.58 8.11
N MET A 68 22.43 -2.54 8.93
CA MET A 68 23.52 -2.13 9.85
C MET A 68 23.76 -3.14 10.98
N GLN A 69 22.74 -3.91 11.35
CA GLN A 69 22.84 -4.97 12.36
C GLN A 69 23.24 -6.33 11.77
N SER A 70 23.31 -6.47 10.45
CA SER A 70 23.69 -7.71 9.81
C SER A 70 25.21 -7.82 9.67
N ASN A 71 25.73 -9.04 9.62
CA ASN A 71 27.15 -9.33 9.34
C ASN A 71 27.30 -10.10 8.01
N VAL A 72 26.35 -9.90 7.10
CA VAL A 72 26.35 -10.56 5.79
C VAL A 72 26.98 -9.64 4.77
N ASP A 73 27.87 -10.23 3.98
CA ASP A 73 28.35 -9.63 2.75
C ASP A 73 27.38 -9.97 1.61
N LEU A 74 26.58 -8.99 1.21
CA LEU A 74 25.59 -9.12 0.14
C LEU A 74 26.25 -9.37 -1.22
N GLY A 75 27.52 -9.02 -1.40
CA GLY A 75 28.28 -9.37 -2.61
C GLY A 75 28.74 -10.83 -2.65
N ALA A 76 28.85 -11.47 -1.48
CA ALA A 76 29.27 -12.87 -1.36
C ALA A 76 28.09 -13.85 -1.23
N VAL A 77 26.91 -13.37 -0.82
CA VAL A 77 25.71 -14.19 -0.62
C VAL A 77 24.66 -13.85 -1.69
N VAL A 78 24.59 -14.68 -2.72
CA VAL A 78 23.57 -14.58 -3.77
C VAL A 78 22.19 -14.91 -3.16
N GLY A 79 21.23 -14.00 -3.32
CA GLY A 79 19.84 -14.19 -2.90
C GLY A 79 19.49 -13.69 -1.50
N GLU A 80 20.40 -12.99 -0.81
CA GLU A 80 20.09 -12.37 0.47
C GLU A 80 19.23 -11.10 0.28
N SER A 81 17.91 -11.28 0.42
CA SER A 81 16.88 -10.29 0.11
C SER A 81 16.29 -9.61 1.36
N ASN A 82 16.77 -9.94 2.57
CA ASN A 82 16.26 -9.35 3.82
C ASN A 82 16.75 -7.92 4.06
N PHE A 83 17.85 -7.53 3.43
CA PHE A 83 18.55 -6.27 3.71
C PHE A 83 18.57 -5.32 2.50
N ILE A 84 17.94 -5.72 1.40
CA ILE A 84 17.77 -4.92 0.19
C ILE A 84 16.40 -4.25 0.26
N LEU A 85 16.37 -2.92 0.12
CA LEU A 85 15.13 -2.16 0.06
C LEU A 85 14.52 -2.31 -1.33
N ALA A 86 13.29 -2.81 -1.37
CA ALA A 86 12.45 -2.87 -2.54
C ALA A 86 11.42 -1.73 -2.55
N ILE A 87 11.23 -1.13 -3.72
CA ILE A 87 10.19 -0.17 -4.03
C ILE A 87 9.49 -0.67 -5.30
N VAL A 88 8.43 -1.46 -5.14
CA VAL A 88 7.77 -2.16 -6.25
C VAL A 88 6.26 -1.96 -6.18
N GLY A 89 5.72 -1.28 -7.20
CA GLY A 89 4.31 -0.94 -7.29
C GLY A 89 3.87 -0.03 -6.15
N ASN A 90 3.17 -0.60 -5.17
CA ASN A 90 2.71 0.09 -3.98
C ASN A 90 3.26 -0.50 -2.67
N CYS A 91 4.27 -1.38 -2.77
CA CYS A 91 5.01 -1.90 -1.64
C CYS A 91 6.36 -1.19 -1.50
N VAL A 92 6.69 -0.82 -0.27
CA VAL A 92 8.05 -0.47 0.14
C VAL A 92 8.45 -1.36 1.31
N GLY A 93 9.68 -1.85 1.34
CA GLY A 93 10.16 -2.73 2.40
C GLY A 93 11.37 -3.55 2.00
N SER A 94 11.78 -4.53 2.79
CA SER A 94 12.77 -5.49 2.32
C SER A 94 12.21 -6.28 1.14
N GLU A 95 13.08 -6.69 0.21
CA GLU A 95 12.67 -7.40 -1.01
C GLU A 95 11.85 -8.67 -0.70
N VAL A 96 12.31 -9.47 0.27
CA VAL A 96 11.54 -10.64 0.72
C VAL A 96 10.24 -10.26 1.41
N SER A 97 10.15 -9.14 2.12
CA SER A 97 8.88 -8.71 2.73
C SER A 97 7.87 -8.21 1.71
N CYS A 98 8.30 -7.50 0.66
CA CYS A 98 7.39 -7.11 -0.41
C CYS A 98 6.86 -8.29 -1.22
N THR A 99 7.61 -9.40 -1.24
CA THR A 99 7.19 -10.68 -1.84
C THR A 99 6.28 -11.49 -0.90
N ALA A 100 6.70 -11.71 0.35
CA ALA A 100 6.01 -12.58 1.30
C ALA A 100 4.78 -11.93 1.93
N ARG A 101 4.78 -10.60 2.12
CA ARG A 101 3.70 -9.80 2.71
C ARG A 101 3.21 -10.34 4.06
N SER A 102 4.15 -10.82 4.87
CA SER A 102 3.85 -11.35 6.19
C SER A 102 3.66 -10.24 7.22
N GLN A 103 2.52 -10.25 7.90
CA GLN A 103 2.25 -9.32 9.02
C GLN A 103 3.14 -9.56 10.24
N ALA A 104 3.89 -10.66 10.27
CA ALA A 104 4.89 -10.92 11.32
C ALA A 104 6.15 -10.05 11.17
N ARG A 105 6.29 -9.32 10.06
CA ARG A 105 7.45 -8.47 9.78
C ARG A 105 7.06 -7.00 9.78
N SER A 106 7.97 -6.16 10.29
CA SER A 106 7.79 -4.70 10.41
C SER A 106 8.61 -3.89 9.42
N ASP A 107 9.29 -4.56 8.49
CA ASP A 107 10.18 -3.97 7.49
C ASP A 107 9.49 -3.83 6.13
N TRP A 108 8.16 -3.70 6.09
CA TRP A 108 7.41 -3.38 4.89
C TRP A 108 6.08 -2.70 5.17
N VAL A 109 5.55 -2.04 4.15
CA VAL A 109 4.18 -1.55 4.11
C VAL A 109 3.64 -1.61 2.69
N MET A 110 2.34 -1.90 2.57
CA MET A 110 1.61 -1.81 1.31
C MET A 110 0.62 -0.67 1.39
N LEU A 111 0.79 0.30 0.52
CA LEU A 111 0.04 1.54 0.55
C LEU A 111 -1.05 1.49 -0.51
N ASN A 112 -2.31 1.44 -0.10
CA ASN A 112 -3.44 1.42 -1.03
C ASN A 112 -3.75 2.83 -1.53
N GLY A 113 -4.12 2.96 -2.81
CA GLY A 113 -4.50 4.25 -3.40
C GLY A 113 -3.33 5.19 -3.71
N VAL A 114 -2.08 4.70 -3.63
CA VAL A 114 -0.88 5.44 -4.04
C VAL A 114 0.00 4.58 -4.95
N THR A 115 0.79 5.24 -5.78
CA THR A 115 1.87 4.62 -6.57
C THR A 115 3.21 5.12 -6.06
N LEU A 116 4.17 4.21 -5.94
CA LEU A 116 5.53 4.52 -5.55
C LEU A 116 6.44 4.43 -6.77
N THR A 117 7.30 5.43 -6.95
CA THR A 117 8.41 5.38 -7.91
C THR A 117 9.68 5.80 -7.21
N ALA A 118 10.79 5.11 -7.46
CA ALA A 118 12.10 5.50 -6.95
C ALA A 118 13.03 5.85 -8.11
N ALA A 119 13.89 6.83 -7.90
CA ALA A 119 14.93 7.20 -8.86
C ALA A 119 16.22 7.59 -8.15
N SER A 120 17.35 7.37 -8.80
CA SER A 120 18.65 7.86 -8.34
C SER A 120 18.69 9.40 -8.36
N ASN A 121 19.45 10.00 -7.43
CA ASN A 121 19.76 11.42 -7.45
C ASN A 121 20.95 11.76 -8.39
N THR A 122 21.14 10.95 -9.44
CA THR A 122 22.15 11.20 -10.48
C THR A 122 21.57 12.10 -11.58
N THR A 123 22.44 12.60 -12.45
CA THR A 123 22.03 13.37 -13.65
C THR A 123 22.58 12.67 -14.89
N PRO A 124 21.74 12.01 -15.72
CA PRO A 124 20.29 11.86 -15.60
C PRO A 124 19.87 10.95 -14.42
N ALA A 125 18.63 11.14 -13.93
CA ALA A 125 18.03 10.29 -12.91
C ALA A 125 17.62 8.95 -13.54
N ILE A 126 17.82 7.85 -12.80
CA ILE A 126 17.58 6.49 -13.27
C ILE A 126 16.54 5.84 -12.36
N THR A 127 15.49 5.27 -12.92
CA THR A 127 14.43 4.59 -12.16
C THR A 127 14.97 3.34 -11.46
N LEU A 128 14.58 3.15 -10.21
CA LEU A 128 15.03 2.05 -9.35
C LEU A 128 13.83 1.23 -8.87
N SER A 129 14.02 -0.08 -8.72
CA SER A 129 13.13 -1.01 -8.01
C SER A 129 13.77 -1.55 -6.74
N LEU A 130 15.11 -1.61 -6.68
CA LEU A 130 15.87 -2.06 -5.52
C LEU A 130 16.93 -1.02 -5.13
N VAL A 131 17.25 -0.97 -3.84
CA VAL A 131 18.26 -0.10 -3.23
C VAL A 131 19.03 -0.92 -2.19
N ASN A 132 20.35 -0.96 -2.35
CA ASN A 132 21.27 -1.61 -1.43
C ASN A 132 21.98 -0.57 -0.56
N PHE A 133 22.19 -0.93 0.70
CA PHE A 133 22.90 -0.11 1.69
C PHE A 133 24.20 -0.78 2.14
N ASP A 134 25.20 0.03 2.46
CA ASP A 134 26.37 -0.45 3.20
C ASP A 134 26.05 -0.74 4.68
N LEU A 135 27.04 -1.20 5.44
CA LEU A 135 26.92 -1.47 6.87
C LEU A 135 26.76 -0.21 7.75
N LEU A 136 26.85 0.99 7.16
CA LEU A 136 26.61 2.27 7.81
C LEU A 136 25.25 2.87 7.44
N GLY A 137 24.46 2.17 6.60
CA GLY A 137 23.15 2.62 6.13
C GLY A 137 23.18 3.56 4.93
N ASN A 138 24.34 3.80 4.31
CA ASN A 138 24.47 4.67 3.14
C ASN A 138 24.05 3.90 1.88
N PRO A 139 23.32 4.54 0.95
CA PRO A 139 22.98 3.92 -0.33
C PRO A 139 24.25 3.74 -1.18
N ILE A 140 24.44 2.56 -1.77
CA ILE A 140 25.63 2.27 -2.60
C ILE A 140 25.27 1.94 -4.05
N THR A 141 24.38 0.96 -4.23
CA THR A 141 23.94 0.46 -5.52
C THR A 141 22.43 0.30 -5.51
N GLY A 142 21.80 0.52 -6.65
CA GLY A 142 20.39 0.23 -6.86
C GLY A 142 20.24 -0.61 -8.10
N GLU A 143 19.06 -1.17 -8.29
CA GLU A 143 18.73 -1.92 -9.51
C GLU A 143 17.51 -1.32 -10.16
N THR A 144 17.55 -1.18 -11.49
CA THR A 144 16.39 -0.77 -12.28
C THR A 144 15.34 -1.89 -12.33
N PRO A 145 14.09 -1.58 -12.68
CA PRO A 145 13.08 -2.63 -12.94
C PRO A 145 13.45 -3.67 -14.01
N ALA A 146 14.47 -3.38 -14.83
CA ALA A 146 15.03 -4.30 -15.82
C ALA A 146 16.19 -5.17 -15.29
N GLY A 147 16.52 -5.08 -13.99
CA GLY A 147 17.62 -5.84 -13.38
C GLY A 147 19.02 -5.27 -13.69
N VAL A 148 19.11 -4.00 -14.07
CA VAL A 148 20.39 -3.32 -14.33
C VAL A 148 20.86 -2.62 -13.06
N GLU A 149 22.06 -2.93 -12.59
CA GLU A 149 22.69 -2.28 -11.44
C GLU A 149 23.15 -0.84 -11.77
N VAL A 150 22.98 0.07 -10.82
CA VAL A 150 23.24 1.50 -10.94
C VAL A 150 23.94 2.00 -9.67
N ASN A 151 24.98 2.82 -9.83
CA ASN A 151 25.58 3.52 -8.69
C ASN A 151 24.66 4.64 -8.19
N ILE A 152 24.32 4.61 -6.91
CA ILE A 152 23.39 5.55 -6.27
C ILE A 152 23.97 6.19 -5.02
N ALA A 153 25.31 6.25 -4.92
CA ALA A 153 26.00 6.84 -3.77
C ALA A 153 25.65 8.32 -3.53
N THR A 154 25.08 9.00 -4.53
CA THR A 154 24.57 10.37 -4.43
C THR A 154 23.19 10.47 -3.76
N GLY A 155 22.51 9.34 -3.55
CA GLY A 155 21.19 9.25 -2.92
C GLY A 155 20.07 8.79 -3.84
N VAL A 156 18.87 8.68 -3.26
CA VAL A 156 17.65 8.19 -3.90
C VAL A 156 16.50 9.15 -3.59
N ALA A 157 15.63 9.38 -4.56
CA ALA A 157 14.35 10.04 -4.36
C ALA A 157 13.21 9.06 -4.63
N ILE A 158 12.35 8.87 -3.63
CA ILE A 158 11.09 8.13 -3.74
C ILE A 158 9.97 9.15 -3.90
N THR A 159 9.12 8.95 -4.90
CA THR A 159 7.92 9.74 -5.15
C THR A 159 6.69 8.91 -4.85
N ILE A 160 5.77 9.47 -4.06
CA ILE A 160 4.53 8.86 -3.62
C ILE A 160 3.41 9.67 -4.27
N THR A 161 2.72 9.09 -5.24
CA THR A 161 1.66 9.75 -5.99
C THR A 161 0.32 9.17 -5.60
N SER A 162 -0.59 9.99 -5.07
CA SER A 162 -2.01 9.67 -4.92
C SER A 162 -2.85 10.35 -6.00
N ASN A 163 -4.17 10.18 -5.95
CA ASN A 163 -5.09 10.89 -6.84
C ASN A 163 -5.19 12.40 -6.57
N VAL A 164 -4.67 12.87 -5.44
CA VAL A 164 -4.86 14.26 -4.96
C VAL A 164 -3.53 14.97 -4.79
N ASN A 165 -2.53 14.32 -4.16
CA ASN A 165 -1.25 14.92 -3.82
C ASN A 165 -0.09 13.98 -4.20
N THR A 166 1.06 14.58 -4.44
CA THR A 166 2.35 13.91 -4.60
C THR A 166 3.29 14.31 -3.48
N CYS A 167 3.88 13.34 -2.79
CA CYS A 167 4.89 13.56 -1.76
C CYS A 167 6.23 12.93 -2.16
N ARG A 168 7.33 13.40 -1.58
CA ARG A 168 8.67 12.85 -1.81
C ARG A 168 9.30 12.33 -0.53
N VAL A 169 10.09 11.28 -0.62
CA VAL A 169 11.01 10.84 0.44
C VAL A 169 12.41 10.82 -0.15
N GLY A 170 13.36 11.46 0.52
CA GLY A 170 14.77 11.48 0.13
C GLY A 170 15.58 10.52 0.98
N ILE A 171 16.55 9.84 0.35
CA ILE A 171 17.68 9.22 1.02
C ILE A 171 18.93 9.92 0.50
N ASN A 172 19.67 10.60 1.37
CA ASN A 172 20.89 11.27 0.94
C ASN A 172 22.09 10.31 0.87
N ALA A 173 23.24 10.82 0.43
CA ALA A 173 24.49 10.05 0.34
C ALA A 173 24.99 9.48 1.69
N GLN A 174 24.54 10.03 2.82
CA GLN A 174 24.90 9.59 4.17
C GLN A 174 23.81 8.70 4.80
N GLY A 175 22.90 8.16 4.00
CA GLY A 175 21.84 7.28 4.48
C GLY A 175 20.72 7.97 5.26
N TYR A 176 20.73 9.30 5.39
CA TYR A 176 19.66 10.01 6.09
C TYR A 176 18.37 9.99 5.26
N VAL A 177 17.30 9.50 5.89
CA VAL A 177 15.97 9.40 5.30
C VAL A 177 15.12 10.57 5.76
N GLU A 178 14.60 11.35 4.81
CA GLU A 178 13.84 12.57 5.08
C GLU A 178 12.52 12.65 4.31
N ALA A 179 11.51 13.17 4.98
CA ALA A 179 10.28 13.60 4.34
C ALA A 179 10.57 14.86 3.50
N GLY A 180 10.31 14.78 2.20
CA GLY A 180 10.37 15.90 1.27
C GLY A 180 9.04 16.64 1.15
N VAL A 181 8.96 17.51 0.13
CA VAL A 181 7.78 18.33 -0.14
C VAL A 181 6.59 17.46 -0.59
N CYS A 182 5.40 17.85 -0.15
CA CYS A 182 4.12 17.36 -0.65
C CYS A 182 3.40 18.48 -1.41
N SER A 183 2.88 18.18 -2.59
CA SER A 183 2.14 19.11 -3.48
C SER A 183 0.89 18.49 -4.05
#